data_AF-A0A7W1N6S0-F1
#
_entry.id   AF-A0A7W1N6S0-F1
#
_cell.length_a   1.000
_cell.length_b   1.000
_cell.length_c   1.000
_cell.angle_alpha   90.00
_cell.angle_beta   90.00
_cell.angle_gamma   90.00
#
_symmetry.space_group_name_H-M   'P 1'
#
loop_
_entity.id
_entity.type
_entity.pdbx_description
1 polymer ?
#
loop_
_entity_poly.entity_id
_entity_poly.type
_entity_poly.pdbx_seq_one_letter_code
_entity_poly.pdbx_strand_id
1 'polypeptide(L)'
;TYGNDYQGSISLTRATLSSDNTVYAQLTLDVGPRYVWQMAHRLGVHMSPDIPVASIGLGSLAVSPLDMAAAYATFAAMGVYAKPMAITKVILPGNKVDKDSGWGKSQTKRALSEAVAWKVTDVLRQNALYGTGAGSGDGLHPNAGKTGTTENHADAWFDGYTRQLSTGVWMGYPKGEIPMLNVHGQEVAGATFPVPIWHEYMAAALYHNKVLGFELPKAYPSYHSITRGNYGSLGYVYTAPTYTAPTTTTATSSTPSKLRTQTTTPSRQTTTRATPPAPKTTASAPPPPPPDTTTVAPPTTTTDPATQ
;
A
#
# COMPACT_ATOMS: atom_id res chain seq x y z
N THR A 1 -11.26 8.92 7.35
CA THR A 1 -10.64 8.35 6.13
C THR A 1 -9.28 9.00 5.95
N TYR A 2 -8.36 8.41 5.18
CA TYR A 2 -7.16 9.14 4.76
C TYR A 2 -7.65 10.34 3.91
N GLY A 3 -7.67 11.54 4.50
CA GLY A 3 -8.32 12.74 3.94
C GLY A 3 -9.55 13.28 4.70
N ASN A 4 -9.98 12.65 5.80
CA ASN A 4 -11.10 13.09 6.67
C ASN A 4 -12.46 13.36 5.99
N ASP A 5 -12.67 12.80 4.80
CA ASP A 5 -13.92 12.98 4.04
C ASP A 5 -14.90 11.83 4.25
N TYR A 6 -16.19 12.13 4.35
CA TYR A 6 -17.29 11.17 4.53
C TYR A 6 -18.07 11.03 3.21
N GLN A 7 -17.94 9.89 2.56
CA GLN A 7 -18.55 9.67 1.24
C GLN A 7 -19.97 9.10 1.30
N GLY A 8 -20.53 8.88 2.49
CA GLY A 8 -21.83 8.23 2.66
C GLY A 8 -21.82 6.77 2.21
N SER A 9 -22.99 6.27 1.80
CA SER A 9 -23.14 4.91 1.29
C SER A 9 -22.53 4.80 -0.12
N ILE A 10 -21.41 4.09 -0.24
CA ILE A 10 -20.70 3.87 -1.52
C ILE A 10 -20.57 2.38 -1.84
N SER A 11 -20.38 2.06 -3.12
CA SER A 11 -20.08 0.69 -3.54
C SER A 11 -18.71 0.24 -3.04
N LEU A 12 -18.52 -1.08 -2.84
CA LEU A 12 -17.21 -1.62 -2.49
C LEU A 12 -16.14 -1.26 -3.53
N THR A 13 -16.49 -1.24 -4.82
CA THR A 13 -15.57 -0.76 -5.87
C THR A 13 -15.12 0.67 -5.62
N ARG A 14 -16.04 1.60 -5.34
CA ARG A 14 -15.68 2.99 -5.05
C ARG A 14 -14.83 3.09 -3.78
N ALA A 15 -15.18 2.35 -2.73
CA ALA A 15 -14.42 2.29 -1.49
C ALA A 15 -13.00 1.74 -1.69
N THR A 16 -12.81 0.75 -2.57
CA THR A 16 -11.48 0.26 -2.92
C THR A 16 -10.68 1.34 -3.65
N LEU A 17 -11.30 2.05 -4.60
CA LEU A 17 -10.68 3.11 -5.39
C LEU A 17 -10.23 4.31 -4.56
N SER A 18 -11.03 4.71 -3.57
CA SER A 18 -10.71 5.80 -2.63
C SER A 18 -9.93 5.34 -1.41
N SER A 19 -9.73 4.04 -1.23
CA SER A 19 -9.11 3.45 -0.05
C SER A 19 -9.84 3.81 1.26
N ASP A 20 -11.17 3.73 1.26
CA ASP A 20 -11.99 4.13 2.41
C ASP A 20 -11.94 3.11 3.55
N ASN A 21 -11.16 3.43 4.59
CA ASN A 21 -11.02 2.62 5.79
C ASN A 21 -12.34 2.38 6.53
N THR A 22 -13.31 3.31 6.48
CA THR A 22 -14.56 3.17 7.24
C THR A 22 -15.45 2.08 6.66
N VAL A 23 -15.51 1.98 5.33
CA VAL A 23 -16.24 0.91 4.64
C VAL A 23 -15.55 -0.44 4.87
N TYR A 24 -14.23 -0.51 4.78
CA TYR A 24 -13.49 -1.76 4.98
C TYR A 24 -13.45 -2.22 6.45
N ALA A 25 -13.49 -1.31 7.42
CA ALA A 25 -13.67 -1.66 8.83
C ALA A 25 -15.04 -2.30 9.06
N GLN A 26 -16.12 -1.70 8.52
CA GLN A 26 -17.47 -2.28 8.59
C GLN A 26 -17.53 -3.64 7.91
N LEU A 27 -17.01 -3.74 6.67
CA LEU A 27 -16.98 -4.99 5.92
C LEU A 27 -16.22 -6.10 6.65
N THR A 28 -15.10 -5.76 7.29
CA THR A 28 -14.29 -6.73 8.05
C THR A 28 -15.07 -7.29 9.24
N LEU A 29 -15.83 -6.45 9.93
CA LEU A 29 -16.69 -6.88 11.04
C LEU A 29 -17.90 -7.67 10.55
N ASP A 30 -18.48 -7.29 9.40
CA ASP A 30 -19.61 -7.99 8.77
C ASP A 30 -19.25 -9.39 8.28
N VAL A 31 -18.09 -9.53 7.62
CA VAL A 31 -17.59 -10.83 7.13
C VAL A 31 -17.00 -11.64 8.29
N GLY A 32 -16.35 -10.99 9.24
CA GLY A 32 -15.66 -11.59 10.37
C GLY A 32 -14.13 -11.53 10.21
N PRO A 33 -13.38 -10.92 11.15
CA PRO A 33 -11.93 -10.77 11.06
C PRO A 33 -11.17 -12.09 10.87
N ARG A 34 -11.67 -13.18 11.46
CA ARG A 34 -11.11 -14.53 11.32
C ARG A 34 -11.11 -15.01 9.86
N TYR A 35 -12.13 -14.70 9.08
CA TYR A 35 -12.21 -15.12 7.69
C TYR A 35 -11.29 -14.31 6.78
N VAL A 36 -11.07 -13.02 7.10
CA VAL A 36 -10.05 -12.19 6.44
C VAL A 36 -8.66 -12.77 6.71
N TRP A 37 -8.36 -13.09 7.97
CA TRP A 37 -7.11 -13.74 8.37
C TRP A 37 -6.89 -15.09 7.67
N GLN A 38 -7.92 -15.95 7.61
CA GLN A 38 -7.84 -17.23 6.87
C GLN A 38 -7.61 -17.03 5.36
N MET A 39 -8.23 -16.02 4.76
CA MET A 39 -8.03 -15.73 3.34
C MET A 39 -6.60 -15.26 3.06
N ALA A 40 -6.03 -14.41 3.92
CA ALA A 40 -4.63 -14.00 3.82
C ALA A 40 -3.68 -15.21 3.85
N HIS A 41 -3.87 -16.15 4.77
CA HIS A 41 -3.12 -17.41 4.82
C HIS A 41 -3.32 -18.31 3.60
N ARG A 42 -4.54 -18.36 3.04
CA ARG A 42 -4.80 -19.08 1.77
C ARG A 42 -4.00 -18.50 0.61
N LEU A 43 -3.79 -17.18 0.61
CA LEU A 43 -2.96 -16.44 -0.34
C LEU A 43 -1.46 -16.49 -0.02
N GLY A 44 -1.05 -17.20 1.04
CA GLY A 44 0.35 -17.35 1.43
C GLY A 44 0.94 -16.20 2.22
N VAL A 45 0.10 -15.31 2.77
CA VAL A 45 0.54 -14.17 3.57
C VAL A 45 0.78 -14.59 5.01
N HIS A 46 2.03 -14.48 5.46
CA HIS A 46 2.43 -14.66 6.85
C HIS A 46 2.36 -13.30 7.56
N MET A 47 1.78 -13.30 8.75
CA MET A 47 1.52 -12.09 9.54
C MET A 47 2.25 -12.17 10.88
N SER A 48 2.67 -11.02 11.39
CA SER A 48 3.21 -10.89 12.75
C SER A 48 2.56 -9.71 13.47
N PRO A 49 1.92 -9.92 14.63
CA PRO A 49 1.59 -11.23 15.22
C PRO A 49 0.57 -12.01 14.37
N ASP A 50 0.62 -13.35 14.41
CA ASP A 50 -0.28 -14.20 13.63
C ASP A 50 -1.63 -14.42 14.35
N ILE A 51 -2.45 -13.37 14.40
CA ILE A 51 -3.74 -13.38 15.11
C ILE A 51 -4.84 -12.65 14.32
N PRO A 52 -6.10 -13.12 14.37
CA PRO A 52 -7.22 -12.41 13.74
C PRO A 52 -7.65 -11.21 14.61
N VAL A 53 -7.29 -10.00 14.20
CA VAL A 53 -7.68 -8.74 14.88
C VAL A 53 -8.73 -7.97 14.09
N ALA A 54 -9.59 -7.20 14.76
CA ALA A 54 -10.65 -6.42 14.11
C ALA A 54 -10.12 -5.43 13.05
N SER A 55 -8.91 -4.92 13.26
CA SER A 55 -8.22 -3.98 12.36
C SER A 55 -7.52 -4.65 11.17
N ILE A 56 -7.62 -5.98 11.00
CA ILE A 56 -6.90 -6.70 9.93
C ILE A 56 -7.28 -6.20 8.53
N GLY A 57 -8.53 -5.79 8.31
CA GLY A 57 -8.97 -5.21 7.04
C GLY A 57 -8.36 -3.84 6.74
N LEU A 58 -7.68 -3.22 7.71
CA LEU A 58 -6.93 -1.97 7.56
C LEU A 58 -5.42 -2.21 7.45
N GLY A 59 -4.95 -3.46 7.47
CA GLY A 59 -3.54 -3.80 7.32
C GLY A 59 -2.70 -3.59 8.59
N SER A 60 -3.28 -3.77 9.78
CA SER A 60 -2.58 -3.52 11.06
C SER A 60 -1.57 -4.59 11.50
N LEU A 61 -1.27 -5.59 10.67
CA LEU A 61 -0.35 -6.68 10.99
C LEU A 61 0.83 -6.62 10.01
N ALA A 62 2.03 -6.87 10.51
CA ALA A 62 3.24 -6.84 9.67
C ALA A 62 3.25 -8.02 8.71
N VAL A 63 3.61 -7.75 7.45
CA VAL A 63 3.71 -8.73 6.35
C VAL A 63 4.97 -8.49 5.54
N SER A 64 5.43 -9.51 4.82
CA SER A 64 6.59 -9.42 3.92
C SER A 64 6.19 -8.90 2.54
N PRO A 65 7.00 -8.04 1.88
CA PRO A 65 6.80 -7.71 0.46
C PRO A 65 6.78 -8.94 -0.46
N LEU A 66 7.53 -9.99 -0.12
CA LEU A 66 7.52 -11.24 -0.90
C LEU A 66 6.16 -11.95 -0.83
N ASP A 67 5.55 -11.96 0.35
CA ASP A 67 4.23 -12.55 0.55
C ASP A 67 3.16 -11.75 -0.19
N MET A 68 3.23 -10.42 -0.14
CA MET A 68 2.31 -9.53 -0.87
C MET A 68 2.43 -9.72 -2.38
N ALA A 69 3.64 -9.77 -2.93
CA ALA A 69 3.87 -10.04 -4.34
C ALA A 69 3.29 -11.41 -4.76
N ALA A 70 3.44 -12.44 -3.93
CA ALA A 70 2.90 -13.77 -4.19
C ALA A 70 1.36 -13.83 -4.10
N ALA A 71 0.78 -13.13 -3.12
CA ALA A 71 -0.66 -13.00 -2.97
C ALA A 71 -1.28 -12.29 -4.19
N TYR A 72 -0.68 -11.20 -4.66
CA TYR A 72 -1.16 -10.48 -5.84
C TYR A 72 -0.95 -11.26 -7.14
N ALA A 73 0.13 -12.06 -7.24
CA ALA A 73 0.33 -12.99 -8.36
C ALA A 73 -0.80 -14.03 -8.45
N THR A 74 -1.41 -14.39 -7.32
CA THR A 74 -2.56 -15.32 -7.29
C THR A 74 -3.77 -14.74 -8.02
N PHE A 75 -3.99 -13.42 -7.93
CA PHE A 75 -5.06 -12.76 -8.68
C PHE A 75 -4.76 -12.75 -10.18
N ALA A 76 -3.52 -12.41 -10.56
CA ALA A 76 -3.05 -12.50 -11.95
C ALA A 76 -3.22 -13.91 -12.54
N ALA A 77 -3.02 -14.94 -11.71
CA ALA A 77 -3.13 -16.35 -12.05
C ALA A 77 -4.53 -16.94 -11.82
N MET A 78 -5.59 -16.12 -11.88
CA MET A 78 -6.99 -16.57 -11.84
C MET A 78 -7.31 -17.46 -10.61
N GLY A 79 -6.70 -17.10 -9.48
CA GLY A 79 -6.94 -17.70 -8.17
C GLY A 79 -6.02 -18.87 -7.80
N VAL A 80 -5.00 -19.17 -8.62
CA VAL A 80 -3.99 -20.19 -8.33
C VAL A 80 -2.78 -19.56 -7.66
N TYR A 81 -2.57 -19.89 -6.38
CA TYR A 81 -1.39 -19.47 -5.64
C TYR A 81 -0.22 -20.38 -6.02
N ALA A 82 0.95 -19.78 -6.22
CA ALA A 82 2.22 -20.49 -6.37
C ALA A 82 3.17 -20.05 -5.24
N LYS A 83 3.74 -21.02 -4.53
CA LYS A 83 4.74 -20.72 -3.49
C LYS A 83 5.97 -20.08 -4.13
N PRO A 84 6.45 -18.91 -3.64
CA PRO A 84 7.67 -18.29 -4.15
C PRO A 84 8.87 -19.24 -4.10
N MET A 85 9.67 -19.21 -5.16
CA MET A 85 10.84 -20.08 -5.33
C MET A 85 11.99 -19.28 -5.94
N ALA A 86 13.13 -19.24 -5.25
CA ALA A 86 14.34 -18.59 -5.75
C ALA A 86 15.24 -19.55 -6.58
N ILE A 87 15.22 -20.85 -6.27
CA ILE A 87 16.10 -21.85 -6.89
C ILE A 87 15.30 -22.69 -7.89
N THR A 88 15.53 -22.45 -9.18
CA THR A 88 14.85 -23.16 -10.28
C THR A 88 15.60 -24.40 -10.77
N LYS A 89 16.92 -24.46 -10.54
CA LYS A 89 17.77 -25.56 -11.00
C LYS A 89 19.06 -25.62 -10.19
N VAL A 90 19.50 -26.83 -9.84
CA VAL A 90 20.83 -27.09 -9.27
C VAL A 90 21.62 -27.99 -10.22
N ILE A 91 22.87 -27.62 -10.50
CA ILE A 91 23.80 -28.38 -11.34
C ILE A 91 24.94 -28.86 -10.46
N LEU A 92 25.08 -30.19 -10.36
CA LEU A 92 26.12 -30.89 -9.63
C LEU A 92 27.39 -31.04 -10.48
N PRO A 93 28.54 -31.42 -9.88
CA PRO A 93 29.76 -31.71 -10.64
C PRO A 93 29.53 -32.65 -11.83
N GLY A 94 30.25 -32.41 -12.93
CA GLY A 94 30.07 -33.16 -14.17
C GLY A 94 28.81 -32.78 -14.96
N ASN A 95 28.26 -31.57 -14.76
CA ASN A 95 27.06 -31.06 -15.42
C ASN A 95 25.77 -31.87 -15.17
N LYS A 96 25.70 -32.62 -14.07
CA LYS A 96 24.52 -33.40 -13.72
C LYS A 96 23.47 -32.50 -13.06
N VAL A 97 22.27 -32.41 -13.64
CA VAL A 97 21.16 -31.70 -13.00
C VAL A 97 20.62 -32.51 -11.82
N ASP A 98 20.48 -31.87 -10.65
CA ASP A 98 19.81 -32.46 -9.50
C ASP A 98 18.29 -32.49 -9.74
N LYS A 99 17.77 -33.69 -10.01
CA LYS A 99 16.34 -33.94 -10.21
C LYS A 99 15.66 -34.54 -8.98
N ASP A 100 16.45 -35.00 -8.00
CA ASP A 100 15.99 -35.80 -6.88
C ASP A 100 15.49 -34.90 -5.74
N SER A 101 16.14 -33.76 -5.54
CA SER A 101 15.77 -32.78 -4.50
C SER A 101 14.50 -31.97 -4.82
N GLY A 102 13.94 -32.09 -6.04
CA GLY A 102 12.69 -31.42 -6.42
C GLY A 102 12.79 -29.91 -6.69
N TRP A 103 14.00 -29.36 -6.87
CA TRP A 103 14.21 -27.97 -7.29
C TRP A 103 13.46 -27.63 -8.59
N GLY A 104 13.00 -26.39 -8.71
CA GLY A 104 12.26 -25.94 -9.90
C GLY A 104 10.82 -26.44 -10.04
N LYS A 105 10.35 -27.34 -9.17
CA LYS A 105 8.96 -27.83 -9.21
C LYS A 105 8.04 -26.83 -8.51
N SER A 106 7.24 -26.09 -9.30
CA SER A 106 6.27 -25.14 -8.76
C SER A 106 5.26 -25.82 -7.85
N GLN A 107 5.11 -25.31 -6.63
CA GLN A 107 4.10 -25.77 -5.67
C GLN A 107 2.89 -24.85 -5.76
N THR A 108 1.81 -25.34 -6.35
CA THR A 108 0.60 -24.55 -6.58
C THR A 108 -0.60 -25.10 -5.82
N LYS A 109 -1.52 -24.20 -5.45
CA LYS A 109 -2.83 -24.55 -4.89
C LYS A 109 -3.87 -23.53 -5.34
N ARG A 110 -5.11 -23.95 -5.56
CA ARG A 110 -6.22 -23.02 -5.80
C ARG A 110 -6.61 -22.33 -4.50
N ALA A 111 -6.32 -21.04 -4.39
CA ALA A 111 -6.63 -20.23 -3.22
C ALA A 111 -8.04 -19.61 -3.30
N LEU A 112 -8.49 -19.22 -4.49
CA LEU A 112 -9.83 -18.69 -4.75
C LEU A 112 -10.38 -19.19 -6.10
N SER A 113 -11.69 -19.05 -6.28
CA SER A 113 -12.31 -19.35 -7.57
C SER A 113 -11.86 -18.34 -8.63
N GLU A 114 -11.85 -18.80 -9.88
CA GLU A 114 -11.55 -17.98 -11.05
C GLU A 114 -12.45 -16.74 -11.13
N ALA A 115 -13.75 -16.92 -10.87
CA ALA A 115 -14.74 -15.85 -10.85
C ALA A 115 -14.42 -14.74 -9.83
N VAL A 116 -13.99 -15.12 -8.62
CA VAL A 116 -13.63 -14.16 -7.56
C VAL A 116 -12.32 -13.46 -7.90
N ALA A 117 -11.32 -14.20 -8.39
CA ALA A 117 -10.03 -13.62 -8.79
C ALA A 117 -10.22 -12.57 -9.89
N TRP A 118 -11.00 -12.91 -10.92
CA TRP A 118 -11.36 -11.98 -11.98
C TRP A 118 -12.04 -10.72 -11.45
N LYS A 119 -12.99 -10.84 -10.51
CA LYS A 119 -13.68 -9.66 -9.97
C LYS A 119 -12.76 -8.78 -9.12
N VAL A 120 -11.83 -9.38 -8.37
CA VAL A 120 -10.77 -8.65 -7.67
C VAL A 120 -9.90 -7.90 -8.67
N THR A 121 -9.46 -8.56 -9.75
CA THR A 121 -8.71 -7.91 -10.82
C THR A 121 -9.49 -6.78 -11.47
N ASP A 122 -10.77 -6.96 -11.81
CA ASP A 122 -11.62 -5.90 -12.37
C ASP A 122 -11.64 -4.63 -11.51
N VAL A 123 -11.78 -4.78 -10.19
CA VAL A 123 -11.76 -3.65 -9.25
C VAL A 123 -10.36 -3.03 -9.13
N LEU A 124 -9.31 -3.85 -9.03
CA LEU A 124 -7.93 -3.37 -8.89
C LEU A 124 -7.40 -2.71 -10.17
N ARG A 125 -7.87 -3.11 -11.36
CA ARG A 125 -7.63 -2.41 -12.62
C ARG A 125 -8.21 -1.00 -12.58
N GLN A 126 -9.44 -0.86 -12.09
CA GLN A 126 -10.07 0.45 -11.94
C GLN A 126 -9.30 1.32 -10.92
N ASN A 127 -8.78 0.73 -9.84
CA ASN A 127 -7.94 1.47 -8.89
C ASN A 127 -6.62 1.96 -9.52
N ALA A 128 -6.00 1.15 -10.36
CA ALA A 128 -4.78 1.52 -11.06
C ALA A 128 -5.00 2.58 -12.16
N LEU A 129 -6.21 2.67 -12.72
CA LEU A 129 -6.57 3.66 -13.74
C LEU A 129 -7.12 4.96 -13.15
N TYR A 130 -8.00 4.86 -12.14
CA TYR A 130 -8.86 5.95 -11.69
C TYR A 130 -8.88 6.16 -10.17
N GLY A 131 -8.20 5.30 -9.42
CA GLY A 131 -8.16 5.36 -7.96
C GLY A 131 -6.82 5.85 -7.44
N THR A 132 -6.50 5.48 -6.20
CA THR A 132 -5.24 5.86 -5.56
C THR A 132 -3.99 5.28 -6.24
N GLY A 133 -4.15 4.24 -7.08
CA GLY A 133 -3.07 3.64 -7.86
C GLY A 133 -2.86 4.28 -9.24
N ALA A 134 -3.58 5.36 -9.56
CA ALA A 134 -3.42 6.09 -10.81
C ALA A 134 -1.96 6.50 -11.02
N GLY A 135 -1.47 6.35 -12.26
CA GLY A 135 -0.06 6.59 -12.62
C GLY A 135 0.83 5.35 -12.56
N SER A 136 0.33 4.22 -12.06
CA SER A 136 1.11 2.96 -12.08
C SER A 136 1.36 2.39 -13.48
N GLY A 137 0.47 2.63 -14.45
CA GLY A 137 0.59 2.08 -15.81
C GLY A 137 1.65 2.73 -16.68
N ASP A 138 2.32 1.89 -17.48
CA ASP A 138 3.30 2.27 -18.52
C ASP A 138 2.64 2.71 -19.84
N GLY A 139 1.31 2.70 -19.90
CA GLY A 139 0.53 3.03 -21.09
C GLY A 139 0.38 1.89 -22.11
N LEU A 140 1.01 0.74 -21.88
CA LEU A 140 0.99 -0.40 -22.80
C LEU A 140 0.43 -1.66 -22.15
N HIS A 141 0.95 -2.06 -21.00
CA HIS A 141 0.59 -3.29 -20.32
C HIS A 141 -0.58 -3.05 -19.35
N PRO A 142 -1.75 -3.70 -19.57
CA PRO A 142 -2.84 -3.64 -18.61
C PRO A 142 -2.38 -4.13 -17.23
N ASN A 143 -2.61 -3.30 -16.21
CA ASN A 143 -2.25 -3.61 -14.84
C ASN A 143 -3.43 -3.48 -13.87
N ALA A 144 -3.22 -3.98 -12.67
CA ALA A 144 -4.11 -3.90 -11.54
C ALA A 144 -3.27 -3.73 -10.28
N GLY A 145 -3.69 -2.92 -9.31
CA GLY A 145 -2.91 -2.75 -8.09
C GLY A 145 -3.60 -1.89 -7.04
N LYS A 146 -3.00 -1.84 -5.86
CA LYS A 146 -3.52 -1.12 -4.70
C LYS A 146 -2.39 -0.42 -3.95
N THR A 147 -2.64 0.84 -3.57
CA THR A 147 -1.79 1.56 -2.62
C THR A 147 -2.10 1.15 -1.18
N GLY A 148 -1.08 1.19 -0.33
CA GLY A 148 -1.20 1.12 1.12
C GLY A 148 -0.47 2.29 1.77
N THR A 149 -0.98 2.80 2.88
CA THR A 149 -0.32 3.82 3.71
C THR A 149 -0.72 3.55 5.15
N THR A 150 0.27 3.30 6.01
CA THR A 150 0.02 3.08 7.43
C THR A 150 -0.15 4.42 8.15
N GLU A 151 -0.61 4.34 9.40
CA GLU A 151 -0.78 5.52 10.25
C GLU A 151 0.52 6.33 10.36
N ASN A 152 0.42 7.65 10.49
CA ASN A 152 1.56 8.57 10.53
C ASN A 152 2.54 8.49 9.35
N HIS A 153 2.15 7.92 8.20
CA HIS A 153 3.04 7.77 7.03
C HIS A 153 4.32 6.97 7.36
N ALA A 154 4.21 6.00 8.27
CA ALA A 154 5.35 5.18 8.68
C ALA A 154 5.78 4.19 7.60
N ASP A 155 4.81 3.68 6.84
CA ASP A 155 4.99 2.77 5.72
C ASP A 155 4.10 3.18 4.55
N ALA A 156 4.65 3.03 3.34
CA ALA A 156 3.95 3.25 2.10
C ALA A 156 4.15 2.05 1.17
N TRP A 157 3.06 1.62 0.55
CA TRP A 157 3.02 0.42 -0.26
C TRP A 157 2.38 0.69 -1.62
N PHE A 158 2.85 -0.04 -2.63
CA PHE A 158 2.06 -0.35 -3.82
C PHE A 158 2.29 -1.80 -4.23
N ASP A 159 1.22 -2.57 -4.20
CA ASP A 159 1.20 -3.95 -4.67
C ASP A 159 0.38 -4.01 -5.94
N GLY A 160 0.99 -4.51 -7.01
CA GLY A 160 0.36 -4.52 -8.32
C GLY A 160 0.88 -5.62 -9.23
N TYR A 161 0.13 -5.90 -10.28
CA TYR A 161 0.45 -6.94 -11.24
C TYR A 161 -0.08 -6.63 -12.65
N THR A 162 0.57 -7.23 -13.63
CA THR A 162 0.00 -7.54 -14.94
C THR A 162 -0.34 -9.03 -14.99
N ARG A 163 -0.81 -9.54 -16.14
CA ARG A 163 -1.01 -10.98 -16.31
C ARG A 163 0.30 -11.80 -16.19
N GLN A 164 1.47 -11.16 -16.34
CA GLN A 164 2.75 -11.87 -16.44
C GLN A 164 3.68 -11.66 -15.25
N LEU A 165 3.50 -10.57 -14.49
CA LEU A 165 4.41 -10.20 -13.41
C LEU A 165 3.64 -9.51 -12.29
N SER A 166 3.93 -9.89 -11.05
CA SER A 166 3.44 -9.26 -9.83
C SER A 166 4.61 -8.64 -9.08
N THR A 167 4.44 -7.47 -8.51
CA THR A 167 5.48 -6.74 -7.79
C THR A 167 4.85 -5.97 -6.63
N GLY A 168 5.44 -6.13 -5.44
CA GLY A 168 5.13 -5.34 -4.27
C GLY A 168 6.30 -4.39 -3.97
N VAL A 169 5.98 -3.10 -3.81
CA VAL A 169 6.94 -2.07 -3.42
C VAL A 169 6.56 -1.55 -2.05
N TRP A 170 7.49 -1.64 -1.11
CA TRP A 170 7.40 -1.03 0.21
C TRP A 170 8.46 0.05 0.36
N MET A 171 8.07 1.13 1.01
CA MET A 171 8.96 2.16 1.51
C MET A 171 8.65 2.42 2.99
N GLY A 172 9.69 2.43 3.80
CA GLY A 172 9.62 2.66 5.24
C GLY A 172 11.01 2.55 5.86
N TYR A 173 11.09 2.72 7.17
CA TYR A 173 12.35 2.58 7.90
C TYR A 173 12.47 1.19 8.53
N PRO A 174 13.54 0.41 8.23
CA PRO A 174 13.73 -0.92 8.82
C PRO A 174 13.84 -0.93 10.37
N LYS A 175 14.11 0.25 10.96
CA LYS A 175 14.26 0.42 12.42
C LYS A 175 12.92 0.50 13.17
N GLY A 176 11.80 0.61 12.46
CA GLY A 176 10.46 0.68 13.03
C GLY A 176 9.57 1.68 12.31
N GLU A 177 8.37 1.88 12.85
CA GLU A 177 7.34 2.79 12.33
C GLU A 177 7.72 4.27 12.54
N ILE A 178 8.69 4.74 11.75
CA ILE A 178 9.19 6.11 11.80
C ILE A 178 8.45 6.94 10.72
N PRO A 179 7.77 8.04 11.09
CA PRO A 179 7.04 8.87 10.13
C PRO A 179 7.92 9.41 9.00
N MET A 180 7.51 9.20 7.76
CA MET A 180 8.16 9.73 6.55
C MET A 180 7.48 11.02 6.08
N LEU A 181 7.49 12.06 6.92
CA LEU A 181 6.75 13.31 6.66
C LEU A 181 7.47 14.30 5.73
N ASN A 182 8.75 14.08 5.44
CA ASN A 182 9.54 14.98 4.60
C ASN A 182 10.68 14.24 3.88
N VAL A 183 10.32 13.33 2.98
CA VAL A 183 11.29 12.67 2.10
C VAL A 183 11.30 13.44 0.79
N HIS A 184 12.42 14.11 0.50
CA HIS A 184 12.56 15.01 -0.65
C HIS A 184 11.46 16.10 -0.74
N GLY A 185 11.01 16.64 0.39
CA GLY A 185 10.01 17.72 0.40
C GLY A 185 8.55 17.25 0.37
N GLN A 186 8.27 15.93 0.43
CA GLN A 186 6.91 15.41 0.46
C GLN A 186 6.69 14.37 1.57
N GLU A 187 5.45 14.30 2.05
CA GLU A 187 4.99 13.19 2.87
C GLU A 187 4.90 11.91 2.02
N VAL A 188 5.38 10.80 2.57
CA VAL A 188 5.39 9.53 1.85
C VAL A 188 4.05 8.82 2.05
N ALA A 189 3.43 8.43 0.95
CA ALA A 189 2.23 7.62 0.92
C ALA A 189 2.33 6.65 -0.26
N GLY A 190 1.43 5.67 -0.33
CA GLY A 190 1.50 4.64 -1.38
C GLY A 190 1.51 5.22 -2.80
N ALA A 191 0.78 6.33 -3.01
CA ALA A 191 0.70 7.01 -4.29
C ALA A 191 1.93 7.87 -4.64
N THR A 192 2.80 8.21 -3.67
CA THR A 192 3.87 9.20 -3.91
C THR A 192 5.15 8.57 -4.43
N PHE A 193 5.83 7.74 -3.64
CA PHE A 193 7.06 7.04 -4.08
C PHE A 193 6.81 5.60 -4.53
N PRO A 194 6.01 4.76 -3.85
CA PRO A 194 5.84 3.36 -4.25
C PRO A 194 5.20 3.18 -5.63
N VAL A 195 4.18 3.96 -5.99
CA VAL A 195 3.56 3.90 -7.33
C VAL A 195 4.56 4.21 -8.45
N PRO A 196 5.31 5.33 -8.43
CA PRO A 196 6.33 5.59 -9.45
C PRO A 196 7.47 4.55 -9.48
N ILE A 197 7.94 4.08 -8.33
CA ILE A 197 8.98 3.02 -8.30
C ILE A 197 8.45 1.75 -8.97
N TRP A 198 7.21 1.37 -8.67
CA TRP A 198 6.56 0.22 -9.31
C TRP A 198 6.41 0.43 -10.81
N HIS A 199 5.98 1.62 -11.25
CA HIS A 199 5.85 1.97 -12.66
C HIS A 199 7.17 1.79 -13.42
N GLU A 200 8.24 2.44 -12.96
CA GLU A 200 9.55 2.40 -13.60
C GLU A 200 10.09 0.96 -13.68
N TYR A 201 9.97 0.21 -12.58
CA TYR A 201 10.39 -1.19 -12.55
C TYR A 201 9.60 -2.05 -13.54
N MET A 202 8.27 -1.94 -13.53
CA MET A 202 7.40 -2.76 -14.37
C MET A 202 7.53 -2.42 -15.85
N ALA A 203 7.67 -1.14 -16.19
CA ALA A 203 7.91 -0.69 -17.57
C ALA A 203 9.22 -1.30 -18.11
N ALA A 204 10.30 -1.24 -17.32
CA ALA A 204 11.57 -1.84 -17.70
C ALA A 204 11.50 -3.38 -17.78
N ALA A 205 10.88 -4.03 -16.79
CA ALA A 205 10.78 -5.48 -16.71
C ALA A 205 9.90 -6.10 -17.82
N LEU A 206 8.93 -5.33 -18.34
CA LEU A 206 8.00 -5.78 -19.38
C LEU A 206 8.32 -5.25 -20.77
N TYR A 207 9.37 -4.43 -20.95
CA TYR A 207 9.65 -3.75 -22.22
C TYR A 207 9.71 -4.68 -23.45
N HIS A 208 10.24 -5.90 -23.29
CA HIS A 208 10.32 -6.90 -24.37
C HIS A 208 9.23 -7.98 -24.30
N ASN A 209 8.30 -7.87 -23.37
CA ASN A 209 7.23 -8.84 -23.19
C ASN A 209 6.07 -8.52 -24.12
N LYS A 210 5.31 -9.56 -24.48
CA LYS A 210 4.05 -9.37 -25.21
C LYS A 210 3.05 -8.66 -24.31
N VAL A 211 2.34 -7.67 -24.83
CA VAL A 211 1.22 -7.05 -24.13
C VAL A 211 0.07 -8.07 -24.02
N LEU A 212 -0.19 -8.56 -22.80
CA LEU A 212 -1.29 -9.48 -22.52
C LEU A 212 -2.41 -8.77 -21.76
N GLY A 213 -3.63 -8.87 -22.28
CA GLY A 213 -4.84 -8.54 -21.52
C GLY A 213 -5.11 -9.56 -20.41
N PHE A 214 -5.81 -9.12 -19.36
CA PHE A 214 -6.36 -10.01 -18.35
C PHE A 214 -7.41 -10.95 -18.95
N GLU A 215 -7.41 -12.21 -18.50
CA GLU A 215 -8.33 -13.23 -18.97
C GLU A 215 -9.75 -12.99 -18.42
N LEU A 216 -10.76 -13.39 -19.18
CA LEU A 216 -12.14 -13.49 -18.70
C LEU A 216 -12.33 -14.83 -17.99
N PRO A 217 -13.20 -14.91 -16.97
CA PRO A 217 -13.41 -16.15 -16.26
C PRO A 217 -14.32 -17.07 -17.08
N LYS A 218 -14.12 -18.39 -16.98
CA LYS A 218 -15.02 -19.40 -17.56
C LYS A 218 -16.46 -19.28 -17.05
N ALA A 219 -16.61 -18.85 -15.80
CA ALA A 219 -17.90 -18.56 -15.19
C ALA A 219 -17.78 -17.27 -14.36
N TYR A 220 -18.78 -16.39 -14.51
CA TYR A 220 -18.86 -15.16 -13.74
C TYR A 220 -19.31 -15.43 -12.29
N PRO A 221 -19.01 -14.53 -11.34
CA PRO A 221 -19.41 -14.72 -9.95
C PRO A 221 -20.94 -14.75 -9.79
N SER A 222 -21.41 -15.63 -8.90
CA SER A 222 -22.79 -15.58 -8.40
C SER A 222 -22.90 -14.42 -7.42
N TYR A 223 -23.85 -13.53 -7.67
CA TYR A 223 -24.17 -12.43 -6.76
C TYR A 223 -25.29 -12.86 -5.83
N HIS A 224 -25.04 -12.75 -4.53
CA HIS A 224 -26.05 -12.97 -3.50
C HIS A 224 -26.43 -11.62 -2.92
N SER A 225 -27.72 -11.33 -2.87
CA SER A 225 -28.22 -10.13 -2.21
C SER A 225 -27.94 -10.23 -0.71
N ILE A 226 -27.18 -9.26 -0.20
CA ILE A 226 -27.00 -9.06 1.24
C ILE A 226 -27.88 -7.87 1.60
N THR A 227 -28.98 -8.11 2.33
CA THR A 227 -29.92 -7.05 2.69
C THR A 227 -29.38 -6.20 3.85
N ARG A 228 -28.54 -6.77 4.71
CA ARG A 228 -27.83 -6.08 5.80
C ARG A 228 -26.65 -6.92 6.29
N GLY A 229 -25.52 -6.27 6.60
CA GLY A 229 -24.52 -6.80 7.53
C GLY A 229 -24.92 -6.49 8.98
N ASN A 230 -24.17 -6.99 9.95
CA ASN A 230 -24.38 -6.61 11.35
C ASN A 230 -24.03 -5.13 11.61
N TYR A 231 -23.16 -4.56 10.76
CA TYR A 231 -22.58 -3.24 10.88
C TYR A 231 -22.83 -2.37 9.63
N GLY A 232 -22.90 -2.94 8.43
CA GLY A 232 -23.27 -2.25 7.19
C GLY A 232 -24.75 -2.40 6.79
N SER A 233 -25.37 -1.34 6.26
CA SER A 233 -26.73 -1.39 5.69
C SER A 233 -26.76 -0.71 4.32
N LEU A 234 -27.33 -1.36 3.30
CA LEU A 234 -27.53 -0.77 1.97
C LEU A 234 -28.68 0.28 1.94
N GLY A 235 -29.29 0.59 3.08
CA GLY A 235 -30.58 1.26 3.17
C GLY A 235 -30.60 2.77 3.43
N TYR A 236 -29.47 3.47 3.56
CA TYR A 236 -29.49 4.93 3.71
C TYR A 236 -29.03 5.62 2.43
N VAL A 237 -30.02 6.06 1.64
CA VAL A 237 -29.85 7.24 0.78
C VAL A 237 -29.67 8.40 1.73
N TYR A 238 -28.47 8.97 1.81
CA TYR A 238 -28.28 10.23 2.52
C TYR A 238 -28.99 11.33 1.74
N THR A 239 -30.23 11.64 2.10
CA THR A 239 -30.84 12.92 1.73
C THR A 239 -30.12 14.00 2.51
N ALA A 240 -29.27 14.77 1.83
CA ALA A 240 -28.65 15.95 2.42
C ALA A 240 -29.74 16.84 3.04
N PRO A 241 -29.56 17.36 4.26
CA PRO A 241 -30.51 18.31 4.82
C PRO A 241 -30.61 19.49 3.87
N THR A 242 -31.83 19.84 3.47
CA THR A 242 -32.09 21.05 2.69
C THR A 242 -31.63 22.25 3.50
N TYR A 243 -30.52 22.84 3.07
CA TYR A 243 -30.07 24.13 3.56
C TYR A 243 -31.17 25.15 3.24
N THR A 244 -31.91 25.54 4.28
CA THR A 244 -32.86 26.65 4.19
C THR A 244 -32.05 27.90 4.52
N ALA A 245 -31.71 28.69 3.50
CA ALA A 245 -31.06 29.97 3.73
C ALA A 245 -31.91 30.81 4.68
N PRO A 246 -31.35 31.38 5.76
CA PRO A 246 -32.10 32.26 6.64
C PRO A 246 -32.57 33.49 5.87
N THR A 247 -33.88 33.71 5.85
CA THR A 247 -34.51 34.87 5.24
C THR A 247 -34.04 36.12 5.98
N THR A 248 -33.33 37.00 5.27
CA THR A 248 -32.89 38.30 5.80
C THR A 248 -34.14 39.14 6.07
N THR A 249 -34.50 39.30 7.35
CA THR A 249 -35.51 40.26 7.75
C THR A 249 -34.81 41.60 7.96
N THR A 250 -35.04 42.54 7.04
CA THR A 250 -34.63 43.94 7.18
C THR A 250 -35.40 44.55 8.35
N ALA A 251 -34.70 44.86 9.45
CA ALA A 251 -35.25 45.65 10.54
C ALA A 251 -34.49 46.98 10.64
N THR A 252 -35.28 48.04 10.52
CA THR A 252 -34.90 49.45 10.44
C THR A 252 -34.37 49.98 11.77
N SER A 253 -33.42 50.91 11.66
CA SER A 253 -32.75 51.68 12.71
C SER A 253 -33.70 52.40 13.68
N SER A 254 -33.39 52.30 14.99
CA SER A 254 -33.59 53.39 15.96
C SER A 254 -32.68 53.22 17.18
N THR A 255 -31.88 54.23 17.49
CA THR A 255 -31.09 54.43 18.74
C THR A 255 -31.59 55.73 19.42
N PRO A 256 -31.16 56.13 20.64
CA PRO A 256 -30.61 55.42 21.82
C PRO A 256 -31.28 55.82 23.17
N SER A 257 -31.05 55.07 24.26
CA SER A 257 -30.76 55.68 25.58
C SER A 257 -30.13 54.69 26.60
N LYS A 258 -28.85 54.96 26.95
CA LYS A 258 -28.15 54.95 28.26
C LYS A 258 -28.65 54.00 29.37
N LEU A 259 -27.84 53.34 30.22
CA LEU A 259 -26.41 53.28 30.54
C LEU A 259 -26.27 52.19 31.62
N ARG A 260 -25.30 51.27 31.56
CA ARG A 260 -24.43 50.92 32.71
C ARG A 260 -23.25 50.06 32.29
N THR A 261 -22.08 50.64 32.47
CA THR A 261 -20.74 50.07 32.30
C THR A 261 -20.48 49.00 33.35
N GLN A 262 -20.10 47.80 32.93
CA GLN A 262 -19.20 46.95 33.71
C GLN A 262 -18.11 46.42 32.78
N THR A 263 -16.90 46.91 33.04
CA THR A 263 -15.65 46.48 32.45
C THR A 263 -15.22 45.21 33.14
N THR A 264 -15.20 44.08 32.43
CA THR A 264 -14.40 42.90 32.83
C THR A 264 -13.60 42.40 31.64
N THR A 265 -12.29 42.64 31.74
CA THR A 265 -11.24 42.13 30.87
C THR A 265 -11.24 40.59 30.89
N PRO A 266 -11.24 39.88 29.75
CA PRO A 266 -10.95 38.46 29.76
C PRO A 266 -9.45 38.23 29.99
N SER A 267 -9.14 37.66 31.16
CA SER A 267 -7.84 37.15 31.52
C SER A 267 -7.44 36.01 30.57
N ARG A 268 -6.35 36.21 29.85
CA ARG A 268 -5.65 35.20 29.06
C ARG A 268 -5.00 34.22 30.03
N GLN A 269 -5.58 33.03 30.20
CA GLN A 269 -4.87 31.92 30.86
C GLN A 269 -3.73 31.45 29.96
N THR A 270 -2.54 31.96 30.24
CA THR A 270 -1.26 31.36 29.88
C THR A 270 -1.04 30.13 30.76
N THR A 271 -1.18 28.94 30.19
CA THR A 271 -0.59 27.73 30.78
C THR A 271 0.92 27.74 30.48
N THR A 272 1.71 27.97 31.52
CA THR A 272 3.16 27.85 31.55
C THR A 272 3.56 26.38 31.41
N ARG A 273 4.20 26.03 30.30
CA ARG A 273 4.92 24.75 30.16
C ARG A 273 6.37 24.98 30.58
N ALA A 274 6.82 24.24 31.58
CA ALA A 274 8.20 24.26 32.06
C ALA A 274 9.18 23.79 30.96
N THR A 275 10.25 24.56 30.78
CA THR A 275 11.38 24.28 29.88
C THR A 275 12.26 23.19 30.48
N PRO A 276 12.63 22.13 29.74
CA PRO A 276 13.67 21.19 30.18
C PRO A 276 15.06 21.86 30.13
N PRO A 277 15.99 21.49 31.03
CA PRO A 277 17.35 22.04 31.02
C PRO A 277 18.14 21.60 29.79
N ALA A 278 19.01 22.50 29.30
CA ALA A 278 19.87 22.30 28.15
C ALA A 278 20.85 21.12 28.32
N PRO A 279 21.12 20.33 27.26
CA PRO A 279 22.18 19.34 27.28
C PRO A 279 23.55 20.02 27.41
N LYS A 280 24.38 19.55 28.35
CA LYS A 280 25.80 19.91 28.42
C LYS A 280 26.52 19.40 27.19
N THR A 281 27.26 20.30 26.53
CA THR A 281 28.18 20.02 25.44
C THR A 281 29.33 19.10 25.91
N THR A 282 29.38 17.88 25.40
CA THR A 282 30.62 17.09 25.32
C THR A 282 31.21 17.28 23.93
N ALA A 283 32.48 17.68 23.88
CA ALA A 283 33.23 17.87 22.65
C ALA A 283 33.28 16.55 21.85
N SER A 284 32.85 16.60 20.59
CA SER A 284 32.96 15.49 19.66
C SER A 284 34.41 15.40 19.16
N ALA A 285 34.99 14.20 19.18
CA ALA A 285 36.30 13.93 18.61
C ALA A 285 36.31 14.24 17.08
N PRO A 286 37.46 14.65 16.51
CA PRO A 286 37.56 14.95 15.08
C PRO A 286 37.34 13.68 14.23
N PRO A 287 36.84 13.83 12.99
CA PRO A 287 36.60 12.71 12.09
C PRO A 287 37.91 12.01 11.70
N PRO A 288 37.88 10.69 11.42
CA PRO A 288 39.05 9.96 10.92
C PRO A 288 39.48 10.48 9.54
N PRO A 289 40.79 10.42 9.21
CA PRO A 289 41.29 10.84 7.92
C PRO A 289 40.73 9.98 6.77
N PRO A 290 40.63 10.53 5.55
CA PRO A 290 40.19 9.79 4.37
C PRO A 290 41.14 8.60 4.09
N PRO A 291 40.63 7.50 3.51
CA PRO A 291 41.46 6.36 3.16
C PRO A 291 42.50 6.74 2.10
N ASP A 292 43.75 6.30 2.32
CA ASP A 292 44.86 6.46 1.38
C ASP A 292 44.47 5.93 -0.01
N THR A 293 44.52 6.80 -1.01
CA THR A 293 44.57 6.41 -2.41
C THR A 293 45.92 5.75 -2.66
N THR A 294 45.98 4.43 -2.48
CA THR A 294 47.08 3.63 -3.01
C THR A 294 47.00 3.64 -4.53
N THR A 295 47.97 4.31 -5.11
CA THR A 295 48.29 4.34 -6.53
C THR A 295 48.37 2.89 -7.05
N VAL A 296 47.44 2.50 -7.92
CA VAL A 296 47.57 1.28 -8.70
C VAL A 296 48.75 1.48 -9.66
N ALA A 297 49.81 0.68 -9.47
CA ALA A 297 50.93 0.62 -10.39
C ALA A 297 50.46 0.11 -11.77
N PRO A 298 51.00 0.63 -12.88
CA PRO A 298 50.62 0.18 -14.22
C PRO A 298 51.07 -1.27 -14.46
N PRO A 299 50.37 -2.03 -15.33
CA PRO A 299 50.71 -3.41 -15.60
C PRO A 299 52.06 -3.52 -16.31
N THR A 300 52.93 -4.36 -15.78
CA THR A 300 54.18 -4.80 -16.41
C THR A 300 53.86 -5.68 -17.62
N THR A 301 54.13 -5.18 -18.82
CA THR A 301 54.22 -5.97 -20.04
C THR A 301 55.34 -7.00 -19.90
N THR A 302 54.97 -8.27 -19.80
CA THR A 302 55.88 -9.39 -19.95
C THR A 302 55.94 -9.73 -21.44
N THR A 303 57.06 -9.39 -22.08
CA THR A 303 57.42 -9.90 -23.40
C THR A 303 57.88 -11.35 -23.26
N ASP A 304 57.20 -12.24 -23.97
CA ASP A 304 57.52 -13.66 -24.15
C ASP A 304 58.71 -13.80 -25.13
N PRO A 305 59.81 -14.49 -24.79
CA PRO A 305 60.87 -14.77 -25.74
C PRO A 305 60.60 -16.08 -26.49
N ALA A 306 60.37 -15.94 -27.79
CA ALA A 306 60.79 -16.81 -28.89
C ALA A 306 60.76 -18.33 -28.67
N THR A 307 59.81 -18.99 -29.34
CA THR A 307 59.94 -20.37 -29.81
C THR A 307 60.80 -20.38 -31.09
N GLN A 308 61.85 -21.20 -31.09
CA GLN A 308 62.41 -21.79 -32.31
C GLN A 308 61.51 -22.93 -32.79
#